data_AF-A0A925YMY6-F1
#
_entry.id   AF-A0A925YMY6-F1
#
_cell.length_a   1.000
_cell.length_b   1.000
_cell.length_c   1.000
_cell.angle_alpha   90.00
_cell.angle_beta   90.00
_cell.angle_gamma   90.00
#
_symmetry.space_group_name_H-M   'P 1'
#
loop_
_entity.id
_entity.type
_entity.pdbx_description
1 polymer ?
#
loop_
_entity_poly.entity_id
_entity_poly.type
_entity_poly.pdbx_seq_one_letter_code
_entity_poly.pdbx_strand_id
1 'polypeptide(L)'
;MNFLTFSVVILYTFSLAVTNPAYGSYYQQPEKSDRYSFNQWYVSGLGSDSNDGKTIKTSFRTLKKAAEVVGAGDIVLIGNGIYEDTSRNNSGSLITISKSGRPDAWITWKALPGQRPELHASGWGGITITSSYHVLDGLTIIGRNDSLTLKDALNDAKNTTPNSVFNTNGIVIDGRRMPDDAKPHHVIIKNCSVGKCPGGGITVLEADYVTVEDCSIFDNAWYMRYAGSGLTTLNNWAFDDKPGYHIIIQRNLVWNNKTLVPWERTGKLSDGNGILLDVTDLKTGATNPNADSTLTPNIKRVVSKRPEWKGRALIANNISAYNGGSGIHTFRTSHVDIINNTTYWNGSVVGYEELFPNRSSDIVILNNIIVPRPGGRVTSDNRNEAIRWDYNLYPSEQKVFKGEHDIVREPLFYSIPVRLTTKSFLPKKGSPAIGTGTDDLQQATDIEGKKRPIATKRDRGANEQ
;
A
#
# COMPACT_ATOMS: atom_id res chain seq x y z
N MET A 1 68.45 11.65 -42.34
CA MET A 1 68.22 10.22 -42.05
C MET A 1 67.61 10.12 -40.67
N ASN A 2 66.75 9.10 -40.48
CA ASN A 2 65.89 8.80 -39.32
C ASN A 2 64.50 9.43 -39.38
N PHE A 3 63.57 8.62 -39.90
CA PHE A 3 62.14 8.80 -39.87
C PHE A 3 61.62 8.73 -38.43
N LEU A 4 60.84 9.74 -38.03
CA LEU A 4 60.04 9.73 -36.80
C LEU A 4 58.84 8.78 -36.98
N THR A 5 58.70 7.84 -36.05
CA THR A 5 57.50 7.03 -35.82
C THR A 5 56.38 7.88 -35.21
N PHE A 6 55.20 7.86 -35.82
CA PHE A 6 53.95 8.39 -35.26
C PHE A 6 53.43 7.45 -34.17
N SER A 7 53.22 7.97 -32.95
CA SER A 7 52.39 7.35 -31.92
C SER A 7 51.03 8.06 -31.90
N VAL A 8 49.97 7.33 -32.24
CA VAL A 8 48.59 7.79 -32.11
C VAL A 8 48.20 7.74 -30.63
N VAL A 9 47.91 8.89 -30.03
CA VAL A 9 47.31 8.99 -28.68
C VAL A 9 45.80 8.97 -28.86
N ILE A 10 45.16 7.84 -28.54
CA ILE A 10 43.70 7.75 -28.40
C ILE A 10 43.34 8.26 -27.00
N LEU A 11 42.79 9.47 -26.93
CA LEU A 11 42.15 10.01 -25.73
C LEU A 11 40.78 9.35 -25.57
N TYR A 12 40.68 8.37 -24.67
CA TYR A 12 39.38 7.93 -24.14
C TYR A 12 38.97 8.88 -23.02
N THR A 13 37.97 9.72 -23.28
CA THR A 13 37.21 10.42 -22.25
C THR A 13 36.33 9.42 -21.50
N PHE A 14 36.71 9.07 -20.27
CA PHE A 14 35.82 8.32 -19.37
C PHE A 14 34.75 9.26 -18.82
N SER A 15 33.51 9.07 -19.30
CA SER A 15 32.31 9.58 -18.63
C SER A 15 32.04 8.69 -17.41
N LEU A 16 32.25 9.22 -16.20
CA LEU A 16 31.83 8.59 -14.96
C LEU A 16 30.31 8.73 -14.83
N ALA A 17 29.59 7.73 -15.33
CA ALA A 17 28.19 7.51 -14.96
C ALA A 17 28.16 6.99 -13.52
N VAL A 18 27.78 7.84 -12.56
CA VAL A 18 27.37 7.39 -11.23
C VAL A 18 26.07 6.63 -11.40
N THR A 19 26.15 5.29 -11.38
CA THR A 19 24.97 4.43 -11.32
C THR A 19 24.52 4.35 -9.87
N ASN A 20 23.26 4.71 -9.65
CA ASN A 20 22.56 4.58 -8.38
C ASN A 20 22.49 3.09 -8.00
N PRO A 21 23.04 2.62 -6.87
CA PRO A 21 23.13 1.19 -6.55
C PRO A 21 21.81 0.58 -6.02
N ALA A 22 20.67 1.27 -6.11
CA ALA A 22 19.42 0.80 -5.52
C ALA A 22 18.59 -0.16 -6.40
N TYR A 23 18.96 -0.43 -7.65
CA TYR A 23 18.23 -1.38 -8.51
C TYR A 23 19.19 -2.13 -9.43
N GLY A 24 19.62 -3.34 -9.04
CA GLY A 24 20.36 -4.24 -9.94
C GLY A 24 21.23 -5.28 -9.25
N SER A 25 20.90 -6.55 -9.48
CA SER A 25 21.71 -7.76 -9.27
C SER A 25 22.22 -8.09 -7.87
N TYR A 26 21.36 -8.74 -7.07
CA TYR A 26 21.80 -9.84 -6.20
C TYR A 26 21.28 -11.15 -6.77
N TYR A 27 21.91 -11.60 -7.86
CA TYR A 27 21.88 -12.98 -8.31
C TYR A 27 23.32 -13.46 -8.34
N GLN A 28 23.79 -14.01 -7.22
CA GLN A 28 24.85 -15.01 -7.28
C GLN A 28 24.16 -16.33 -7.58
N GLN A 29 24.48 -16.94 -8.74
CA GLN A 29 24.05 -18.30 -9.03
C GLN A 29 24.66 -19.24 -7.99
N PRO A 30 23.87 -20.08 -7.31
CA PRO A 30 24.43 -21.18 -6.54
C PRO A 30 24.95 -22.25 -7.50
N GLU A 31 26.20 -22.67 -7.28
CA GLU A 31 26.71 -23.90 -7.87
C GLU A 31 25.92 -25.11 -7.33
N LYS A 32 25.62 -26.04 -8.26
CA LYS A 32 24.87 -27.31 -8.13
C LYS A 32 23.34 -27.19 -8.11
N SER A 33 22.78 -27.42 -9.31
CA SER A 33 21.36 -27.57 -9.60
C SER A 33 20.80 -28.89 -9.06
N ASP A 34 20.09 -28.84 -7.93
CA ASP A 34 18.93 -29.69 -7.77
C ASP A 34 17.83 -29.13 -8.68
N ARG A 35 17.27 -29.97 -9.56
CA ARG A 35 16.23 -29.56 -10.51
C ARG A 35 14.94 -29.24 -9.73
N TYR A 36 14.77 -27.98 -9.32
CA TYR A 36 13.50 -27.52 -8.78
C TYR A 36 12.42 -27.60 -9.88
N SER A 37 11.46 -28.50 -9.72
CA SER A 37 10.26 -28.54 -10.58
C SER A 37 9.25 -27.55 -10.03
N PHE A 38 9.14 -26.37 -10.63
CA PHE A 38 8.07 -25.43 -10.33
C PHE A 38 6.77 -25.91 -10.98
N ASN A 39 5.67 -25.98 -10.22
CA ASN A 39 4.37 -26.33 -10.77
C ASN A 39 3.60 -25.10 -11.21
N GLN A 40 2.85 -25.26 -12.29
CA GLN A 40 1.74 -24.37 -12.61
C GLN A 40 0.43 -25.04 -12.19
N TRP A 41 -0.37 -24.32 -11.44
CA TRP A 41 -1.70 -24.71 -11.01
C TRP A 41 -2.74 -23.80 -11.65
N TYR A 42 -3.82 -24.36 -12.16
CA TYR A 42 -4.90 -23.63 -12.81
C TYR A 42 -6.15 -23.65 -11.93
N VAL A 43 -6.76 -22.48 -11.73
CA VAL A 43 -8.04 -22.32 -11.05
C VAL A 43 -9.01 -21.61 -11.99
N SER A 44 -10.25 -22.09 -12.12
CA SER A 44 -11.26 -21.45 -12.97
C SER A 44 -12.65 -21.51 -12.32
N GLY A 45 -13.50 -20.53 -12.64
CA GLY A 45 -14.92 -20.55 -12.27
C GLY A 45 -15.69 -21.77 -12.80
N LEU A 46 -15.20 -22.40 -13.86
CA LEU A 46 -15.76 -23.61 -14.47
C LEU A 46 -15.00 -24.89 -14.07
N GLY A 47 -14.01 -24.78 -13.20
CA GLY A 47 -13.19 -25.92 -12.76
C GLY A 47 -13.92 -26.87 -11.81
N SER A 48 -13.18 -27.89 -11.35
CA SER A 48 -13.61 -28.83 -10.31
C SER A 48 -12.43 -29.13 -9.38
N ASP A 49 -12.66 -29.16 -8.07
CA ASP A 49 -11.62 -29.52 -7.08
C ASP A 49 -11.27 -31.02 -7.10
N SER A 50 -12.01 -31.82 -7.86
CA SER A 50 -11.64 -33.20 -8.20
C SER A 50 -10.60 -33.30 -9.32
N ASN A 51 -10.35 -32.23 -10.06
CA ASN A 51 -9.36 -32.22 -11.12
C ASN A 51 -7.93 -32.14 -10.56
N ASP A 52 -6.92 -32.38 -11.39
CA ASP A 52 -5.52 -32.32 -11.00
C ASP A 52 -4.93 -30.90 -10.96
N GLY A 53 -5.63 -29.90 -11.48
CA GLY A 53 -5.19 -28.50 -11.52
C GLY A 53 -4.03 -28.23 -12.46
N LYS A 54 -3.62 -29.16 -13.32
CA LYS A 54 -2.39 -29.05 -14.14
C LYS A 54 -2.59 -28.36 -15.49
N THR A 55 -3.82 -28.16 -15.92
CA THR A 55 -4.15 -27.45 -17.17
C THR A 55 -5.40 -26.59 -16.98
N ILE A 56 -5.67 -25.67 -17.93
CA ILE A 56 -6.94 -24.92 -17.96
C ILE A 56 -8.15 -25.86 -18.02
N LYS A 57 -8.08 -26.97 -18.76
CA LYS A 57 -9.20 -27.92 -18.90
C LYS A 57 -9.44 -28.73 -17.63
N THR A 58 -8.38 -28.98 -16.87
CA THR A 58 -8.41 -29.73 -15.61
C THR A 58 -8.16 -28.81 -14.42
N SER A 59 -8.60 -27.55 -14.50
CA SER A 59 -8.40 -26.57 -13.43
C SER A 59 -9.19 -26.93 -12.17
N PHE A 60 -8.67 -26.55 -11.00
CA PHE A 60 -9.43 -26.52 -9.76
C PHE A 60 -10.59 -25.54 -9.85
N ARG A 61 -11.62 -25.72 -9.01
CA ARG A 61 -12.72 -24.77 -8.87
C ARG A 61 -12.38 -23.65 -7.90
N THR A 62 -11.69 -24.00 -6.80
CA THR A 62 -11.50 -23.09 -5.67
C THR A 62 -10.05 -22.69 -5.48
N LEU A 63 -9.86 -21.47 -4.98
CA LEU A 63 -8.56 -20.97 -4.55
C LEU A 63 -8.05 -21.75 -3.33
N LYS A 64 -8.96 -22.18 -2.45
CA LYS A 64 -8.65 -23.03 -1.29
C LYS A 64 -7.96 -24.32 -1.73
N LYS A 65 -8.45 -24.98 -2.79
CA LYS A 65 -7.80 -26.19 -3.31
C LYS A 65 -6.38 -25.93 -3.80
N ALA A 66 -6.15 -24.82 -4.50
CA ALA A 66 -4.80 -24.41 -4.88
C ALA A 66 -3.90 -24.16 -3.65
N ALA A 67 -4.41 -23.50 -2.61
CA ALA A 67 -3.65 -23.23 -1.38
C ALA A 67 -3.19 -24.50 -0.64
N GLU A 68 -3.96 -25.58 -0.74
CA GLU A 68 -3.60 -26.88 -0.18
C GLU A 68 -2.40 -27.52 -0.88
N VAL A 69 -2.18 -27.26 -2.17
CA VAL A 69 -1.21 -28.00 -2.99
C VAL A 69 0.03 -27.20 -3.37
N VAL A 70 -0.04 -25.87 -3.36
CA VAL A 70 1.13 -25.03 -3.68
C VAL A 70 2.32 -25.34 -2.78
N GLY A 71 3.51 -25.29 -3.38
CA GLY A 71 4.81 -25.23 -2.71
C GLY A 71 5.63 -24.05 -3.23
N ALA A 72 6.78 -23.81 -2.60
CA ALA A 72 7.67 -22.71 -2.96
C ALA A 72 8.05 -22.73 -4.46
N GLY A 73 7.91 -21.56 -5.11
CA GLY A 73 8.17 -21.36 -6.52
C GLY A 73 7.01 -21.71 -7.46
N ASP A 74 5.92 -22.27 -6.94
CA ASP A 74 4.73 -22.56 -7.76
C ASP A 74 4.01 -21.28 -8.22
N ILE A 75 3.32 -21.39 -9.36
CA ILE A 75 2.47 -20.34 -9.91
C ILE A 75 1.03 -20.84 -9.96
N VAL A 76 0.11 -20.10 -9.35
CA VAL A 76 -1.34 -20.29 -9.46
C VAL A 76 -1.88 -19.30 -10.48
N LEU A 77 -2.38 -19.83 -11.60
CA LEU A 77 -3.00 -19.12 -12.70
C LEU A 77 -4.53 -19.15 -12.53
N ILE A 78 -5.12 -17.98 -12.27
CA ILE A 78 -6.53 -17.85 -11.89
C ILE A 78 -7.32 -17.27 -13.06
N GLY A 79 -8.20 -18.07 -13.63
CA GLY A 79 -9.08 -17.68 -14.72
C GLY A 79 -10.37 -17.00 -14.28
N ASN A 80 -11.13 -16.53 -15.27
CA ASN A 80 -12.44 -15.92 -15.08
C ASN A 80 -13.35 -16.80 -14.23
N GLY A 81 -14.13 -16.14 -13.38
CA GLY A 81 -15.04 -16.78 -12.46
C GLY A 81 -15.37 -15.86 -11.29
N ILE A 82 -16.50 -16.15 -10.65
CA ILE A 82 -16.85 -15.62 -9.34
C ILE A 82 -16.40 -16.65 -8.31
N TYR A 83 -15.54 -16.21 -7.39
CA TYR A 83 -15.00 -17.02 -6.30
C TYR A 83 -15.58 -16.47 -5.00
N GLU A 84 -16.45 -17.25 -4.37
CA GLU A 84 -17.14 -16.87 -3.14
C GLU A 84 -17.20 -18.07 -2.19
N ASP A 85 -17.24 -17.78 -0.88
CA ASP A 85 -17.51 -18.80 0.12
C ASP A 85 -19.01 -18.90 0.35
N THR A 86 -19.61 -19.98 -0.14
CA THR A 86 -21.05 -20.27 0.05
C THR A 86 -21.33 -20.96 1.39
N SER A 87 -20.30 -21.38 2.11
CA SER A 87 -20.47 -21.93 3.45
C SER A 87 -20.82 -20.80 4.42
N ARG A 88 -21.96 -20.92 5.12
CA ARG A 88 -22.47 -19.89 6.05
C ARG A 88 -21.62 -19.74 7.33
N ASN A 89 -20.42 -20.33 7.37
CA ASN A 89 -19.52 -20.31 8.52
C ASN A 89 -18.66 -19.04 8.47
N ASN A 90 -19.19 -18.01 9.10
CA ASN A 90 -18.81 -16.61 8.98
C ASN A 90 -17.58 -16.23 9.84
N SER A 91 -16.51 -17.05 9.87
CA SER A 91 -15.38 -16.82 10.78
C SER A 91 -13.98 -16.87 10.14
N GLY A 92 -13.87 -17.19 8.84
CA GLY A 92 -12.60 -17.31 8.14
C GLY A 92 -12.35 -16.24 7.08
N SER A 93 -11.60 -16.60 6.06
CA SER A 93 -11.38 -15.82 4.84
C SER A 93 -11.80 -16.63 3.61
N LEU A 94 -12.04 -15.97 2.47
CA LEU A 94 -12.27 -16.69 1.21
C LEU A 94 -11.07 -17.62 0.90
N ILE A 95 -9.85 -17.14 1.15
CA ILE A 95 -8.63 -17.95 1.13
C ILE A 95 -7.67 -17.51 2.23
N THR A 96 -7.00 -18.48 2.86
CA THR A 96 -5.82 -18.25 3.69
C THR A 96 -4.60 -18.86 3.02
N ILE A 97 -3.57 -18.04 2.81
CA ILE A 97 -2.26 -18.42 2.26
C ILE A 97 -1.29 -18.56 3.44
N SER A 98 -1.02 -19.81 3.83
CA SER A 98 -0.23 -20.16 5.02
C SER A 98 1.08 -20.88 4.72
N LYS A 99 1.33 -21.24 3.46
CA LYS A 99 2.59 -21.88 3.04
C LYS A 99 3.52 -20.84 2.45
N SER A 100 4.70 -20.67 3.05
CA SER A 100 5.70 -19.73 2.53
C SER A 100 6.36 -20.24 1.25
N GLY A 101 6.70 -19.30 0.38
CA GLY A 101 7.76 -19.48 -0.59
C GLY A 101 9.16 -19.40 0.05
N ARG A 102 10.17 -19.13 -0.76
CA ARG A 102 11.55 -18.88 -0.34
C ARG A 102 12.13 -17.67 -1.09
N PRO A 103 13.25 -17.08 -0.61
CA PRO A 103 13.91 -15.96 -1.31
C PRO A 103 14.17 -16.21 -2.80
N ASP A 104 14.46 -17.46 -3.16
CA ASP A 104 14.77 -17.93 -4.52
C ASP A 104 13.58 -18.60 -5.24
N ALA A 105 12.44 -18.76 -4.57
CA ALA A 105 11.28 -19.51 -5.06
C ALA A 105 9.98 -18.95 -4.47
N TRP A 106 9.54 -17.79 -4.98
CA TRP A 106 8.31 -17.13 -4.53
C TRP A 106 7.07 -17.84 -5.07
N ILE A 107 6.00 -17.88 -4.27
CA ILE A 107 4.71 -18.42 -4.72
C ILE A 107 3.91 -17.28 -5.35
N THR A 108 3.52 -17.44 -6.61
CA THR A 108 2.80 -16.41 -7.37
C THR A 108 1.34 -16.77 -7.55
N TRP A 109 0.45 -15.87 -7.18
CA TRP A 109 -1.00 -15.95 -7.39
C TRP A 109 -1.39 -14.88 -8.40
N LYS A 110 -1.69 -15.26 -9.64
CA LYS A 110 -1.92 -14.28 -10.70
C LYS A 110 -3.12 -14.60 -11.56
N ALA A 111 -3.79 -13.56 -12.02
CA ALA A 111 -4.81 -13.71 -13.05
C ALA A 111 -4.18 -14.33 -14.32
N LEU A 112 -4.95 -15.19 -14.99
CA LEU A 112 -4.62 -15.63 -16.34
C LEU A 112 -4.54 -14.41 -17.26
N PRO A 113 -3.59 -14.35 -18.22
CA PRO A 113 -3.45 -13.22 -19.11
C PRO A 113 -4.77 -12.83 -19.80
N GLY A 114 -5.14 -11.56 -19.71
CA GLY A 114 -6.39 -11.03 -20.29
C GLY A 114 -7.68 -11.41 -19.55
N GLN A 115 -7.58 -12.14 -18.43
CA GLN A 115 -8.72 -12.55 -17.61
C GLN A 115 -8.79 -11.72 -16.33
N ARG A 116 -9.99 -11.63 -15.75
CA ARG A 116 -10.27 -10.81 -14.56
C ARG A 116 -11.09 -11.65 -13.56
N PRO A 117 -10.45 -12.50 -12.75
CA PRO A 117 -11.15 -13.25 -11.71
C PRO A 117 -11.72 -12.32 -10.64
N GLU A 118 -12.97 -12.56 -10.22
CA GLU A 118 -13.64 -11.79 -9.17
C GLU A 118 -13.74 -12.61 -7.88
N LEU A 119 -13.03 -12.16 -6.86
CA LEU A 119 -12.97 -12.77 -5.54
C LEU A 119 -13.88 -11.99 -4.61
N HIS A 120 -15.00 -12.59 -4.23
CA HIS A 120 -15.95 -11.97 -3.32
C HIS A 120 -15.51 -12.21 -1.88
N ALA A 121 -15.04 -11.14 -1.23
CA ALA A 121 -14.55 -11.20 0.13
C ALA A 121 -15.69 -11.59 1.09
N SER A 122 -15.39 -12.51 2.00
CA SER A 122 -16.31 -13.04 3.02
C SER A 122 -15.58 -13.23 4.34
N GLY A 123 -16.34 -13.40 5.44
CA GLY A 123 -15.76 -13.54 6.77
C GLY A 123 -14.93 -12.30 7.17
N TRP A 124 -13.73 -12.51 7.70
CA TRP A 124 -12.84 -11.45 8.18
C TRP A 124 -11.91 -10.87 7.11
N GLY A 125 -11.73 -11.58 5.98
CA GLY A 125 -10.85 -11.15 4.89
C GLY A 125 -11.12 -11.88 3.58
N GLY A 126 -10.96 -11.22 2.44
CA GLY A 126 -10.95 -11.90 1.14
C GLY A 126 -9.75 -12.83 1.01
N ILE A 127 -8.54 -12.25 1.01
CA ILE A 127 -7.29 -13.01 1.02
C ILE A 127 -6.57 -12.72 2.33
N THR A 128 -6.32 -13.75 3.14
CA THR A 128 -5.46 -13.63 4.33
C THR A 128 -4.12 -14.31 4.07
N ILE A 129 -3.01 -13.61 4.28
CA ILE A 129 -1.64 -14.10 4.12
C ILE A 129 -1.00 -14.14 5.49
N THR A 130 -0.59 -15.33 5.93
CA THR A 130 0.10 -15.56 7.21
C THR A 130 1.49 -16.16 6.99
N SER A 131 2.08 -15.91 5.82
CA SER A 131 3.31 -16.55 5.33
C SER A 131 4.09 -15.61 4.42
N SER A 132 5.27 -16.03 3.97
CA SER A 132 6.27 -15.16 3.33
C SER A 132 6.56 -15.54 1.87
N TYR A 133 7.15 -14.62 1.11
CA TYR A 133 7.57 -14.80 -0.30
C TYR A 133 6.40 -15.08 -1.25
N HIS A 134 5.47 -14.12 -1.29
CA HIS A 134 4.27 -14.18 -2.13
C HIS A 134 4.18 -13.03 -3.11
N VAL A 135 3.70 -13.31 -4.32
CA VAL A 135 3.26 -12.30 -5.28
C VAL A 135 1.77 -12.49 -5.56
N LEU A 136 0.97 -11.43 -5.41
CA LEU A 136 -0.42 -11.36 -5.84
C LEU A 136 -0.48 -10.38 -7.02
N ASP A 137 -0.91 -10.85 -8.18
CA ASP A 137 -0.84 -10.08 -9.43
C ASP A 137 -2.16 -10.10 -10.23
N GLY A 138 -2.79 -8.94 -10.42
CA GLY A 138 -3.94 -8.80 -11.32
C GLY A 138 -5.27 -9.33 -10.78
N LEU A 139 -5.42 -9.46 -9.46
CA LEU A 139 -6.63 -10.00 -8.84
C LEU A 139 -7.68 -8.90 -8.57
N THR A 140 -8.96 -9.22 -8.74
CA THR A 140 -10.06 -8.34 -8.32
C THR A 140 -10.72 -8.90 -7.07
N ILE A 141 -10.62 -8.18 -5.96
CA ILE A 141 -11.22 -8.50 -4.67
C ILE A 141 -12.32 -7.48 -4.40
N ILE A 142 -13.55 -7.96 -4.21
CA ILE A 142 -14.72 -7.10 -4.02
C ILE A 142 -15.47 -7.53 -2.75
N GLY A 143 -15.70 -6.58 -1.86
CA GLY A 143 -16.55 -6.76 -0.70
C GLY A 143 -18.01 -6.44 -0.98
N ARG A 144 -18.79 -6.32 0.10
CA ARG A 144 -20.26 -6.30 0.05
C ARG A 144 -20.90 -4.97 0.45
N ASN A 145 -20.17 -3.85 0.44
CA ASN A 145 -20.67 -2.55 0.89
C ASN A 145 -22.03 -2.16 0.32
N ASP A 146 -22.24 -2.41 -0.98
CA ASP A 146 -23.51 -2.06 -1.66
C ASP A 146 -24.73 -2.85 -1.14
N SER A 147 -24.50 -3.98 -0.46
CA SER A 147 -25.55 -4.84 0.12
C SER A 147 -25.75 -4.62 1.62
N LEU A 148 -25.02 -3.69 2.23
CA LEU A 148 -25.07 -3.40 3.66
C LEU A 148 -25.64 -2.01 3.90
N THR A 149 -26.24 -1.82 5.07
CA THR A 149 -26.74 -0.50 5.49
C THR A 149 -25.97 0.01 6.70
N LEU A 150 -25.78 1.33 6.77
CA LEU A 150 -25.19 1.97 7.95
C LEU A 150 -25.98 1.68 9.22
N LYS A 151 -27.31 1.59 9.12
CA LYS A 151 -28.19 1.27 10.26
C LYS A 151 -27.86 -0.09 10.86
N ASP A 152 -27.71 -1.12 10.02
CA ASP A 152 -27.40 -2.47 10.49
C ASP A 152 -25.98 -2.55 11.04
N ALA A 153 -25.02 -1.87 10.40
CA ALA A 153 -23.64 -1.79 10.89
C ALA A 153 -23.55 -1.11 12.27
N LEU A 154 -24.27 -0.01 12.49
CA LEU A 154 -24.34 0.68 13.78
C LEU A 154 -25.02 -0.17 14.86
N ASN A 155 -25.96 -1.04 14.49
CA ASN A 155 -26.56 -1.97 15.43
C ASN A 155 -25.60 -3.12 15.78
N ASP A 156 -24.90 -3.68 14.79
CA ASP A 156 -23.90 -4.72 15.02
C ASP A 156 -22.71 -4.22 15.86
N ALA A 157 -22.30 -2.96 15.67
CA ALA A 157 -21.22 -2.34 16.44
C ALA A 157 -21.48 -2.26 17.96
N LYS A 158 -22.72 -2.50 18.41
CA LYS A 158 -23.09 -2.57 19.84
C LYS A 158 -22.89 -3.96 20.43
N ASN A 159 -22.79 -5.00 19.60
CA ASN A 159 -22.62 -6.38 20.05
C ASN A 159 -21.22 -6.60 20.62
N THR A 160 -21.08 -7.46 21.64
CA THR A 160 -19.75 -7.86 22.15
C THR A 160 -18.98 -8.68 21.11
N THR A 161 -19.68 -9.57 20.41
CA THR A 161 -19.12 -10.32 19.27
C THR A 161 -19.68 -9.71 17.99
N PRO A 162 -18.87 -9.03 17.19
CA PRO A 162 -19.35 -8.41 15.96
C PRO A 162 -19.54 -9.46 14.86
N ASN A 163 -20.45 -9.15 13.95
CA ASN A 163 -20.59 -9.91 12.73
C ASN A 163 -19.48 -9.51 11.75
N SER A 164 -18.70 -10.48 11.27
CA SER A 164 -17.61 -10.23 10.34
C SER A 164 -18.08 -9.59 9.03
N VAL A 165 -19.36 -9.72 8.66
CA VAL A 165 -19.92 -9.10 7.45
C VAL A 165 -19.77 -7.58 7.42
N PHE A 166 -19.71 -6.92 8.58
CA PHE A 166 -19.46 -5.46 8.67
C PHE A 166 -17.98 -5.13 8.84
N ASN A 167 -17.11 -6.14 8.90
CA ASN A 167 -15.70 -6.01 9.25
C ASN A 167 -14.77 -6.74 8.25
N THR A 168 -15.32 -7.25 7.14
CA THR A 168 -14.59 -7.99 6.11
C THR A 168 -13.56 -7.09 5.44
N ASN A 169 -12.29 -7.45 5.51
CA ASN A 169 -11.20 -6.78 4.81
C ASN A 169 -11.02 -7.36 3.40
N GLY A 170 -10.34 -6.63 2.50
CA GLY A 170 -10.00 -7.12 1.17
C GLY A 170 -8.85 -8.12 1.19
N ILE A 171 -7.62 -7.61 1.34
CA ILE A 171 -6.40 -8.40 1.51
C ILE A 171 -5.81 -8.09 2.88
N VAL A 172 -5.47 -9.12 3.66
CA VAL A 172 -4.86 -8.99 4.98
C VAL A 172 -3.55 -9.76 5.01
N ILE A 173 -2.46 -9.11 5.36
CA ILE A 173 -1.22 -9.77 5.78
C ILE A 173 -1.24 -9.76 7.31
N ASP A 174 -1.38 -10.92 7.95
CA ASP A 174 -1.65 -11.00 9.39
C ASP A 174 -0.59 -11.83 10.12
N GLY A 175 0.35 -11.14 10.76
CA GLY A 175 1.36 -11.72 11.63
C GLY A 175 0.93 -11.86 13.09
N ARG A 176 -0.20 -11.29 13.52
CA ARG A 176 -0.57 -11.19 14.95
C ARG A 176 -0.67 -12.53 15.67
N ARG A 177 -1.04 -13.59 14.93
CA ARG A 177 -1.16 -14.97 15.46
C ARG A 177 0.01 -15.87 15.07
N MET A 178 0.99 -15.35 14.35
CA MET A 178 2.17 -16.10 13.96
C MET A 178 3.24 -16.02 15.06
N PRO A 179 4.01 -17.12 15.26
CA PRO A 179 5.25 -17.08 16.04
C PRO A 179 6.20 -15.97 15.56
N ASP A 180 7.05 -15.49 16.46
CA ASP A 180 7.98 -14.37 16.21
C ASP A 180 8.93 -14.63 15.02
N ASP A 181 9.35 -15.88 14.82
CA ASP A 181 10.22 -16.34 13.73
C ASP A 181 9.45 -16.73 12.44
N ALA A 182 8.13 -16.60 12.46
CA ALA A 182 7.24 -16.94 11.34
C ALA A 182 6.30 -15.79 10.96
N LYS A 183 6.59 -14.57 11.41
CA LYS A 183 5.86 -13.36 11.00
C LYS A 183 5.94 -13.20 9.48
N PRO A 184 4.86 -12.83 8.78
CA PRO A 184 4.89 -12.63 7.34
C PRO A 184 5.91 -11.57 6.94
N HIS A 185 6.66 -11.86 5.88
CA HIS A 185 7.54 -10.89 5.25
C HIS A 185 7.66 -11.15 3.75
N HIS A 186 8.16 -10.18 2.99
CA HIS A 186 8.43 -10.34 1.55
C HIS A 186 7.14 -10.71 0.77
N VAL A 187 6.19 -9.78 0.74
CA VAL A 187 4.92 -9.93 0.03
C VAL A 187 4.76 -8.79 -0.96
N ILE A 188 4.47 -9.12 -2.21
CA ILE A 188 4.19 -8.15 -3.28
C ILE A 188 2.73 -8.27 -3.67
N ILE A 189 2.00 -7.17 -3.62
CA ILE A 189 0.64 -7.04 -4.15
C ILE A 189 0.71 -6.04 -5.29
N LYS A 190 0.40 -6.48 -6.51
CA LYS A 190 0.53 -5.67 -7.71
C LYS A 190 -0.62 -5.81 -8.69
N ASN A 191 -0.94 -4.75 -9.43
CA ASN A 191 -2.00 -4.74 -10.45
C ASN A 191 -3.40 -5.18 -9.93
N CYS A 192 -3.59 -5.23 -8.62
CA CYS A 192 -4.83 -5.70 -8.00
C CYS A 192 -5.87 -4.57 -7.90
N SER A 193 -7.14 -4.96 -7.93
CA SER A 193 -8.28 -4.10 -7.64
C SER A 193 -8.93 -4.57 -6.35
N VAL A 194 -8.97 -3.74 -5.31
CA VAL A 194 -9.49 -4.09 -3.98
C VAL A 194 -10.52 -3.05 -3.56
N GLY A 195 -11.79 -3.42 -3.51
CA GLY A 195 -12.81 -2.43 -3.20
C GLY A 195 -14.09 -2.95 -2.57
N LYS A 196 -14.91 -2.00 -2.13
CA LYS A 196 -16.23 -2.25 -1.53
C LYS A 196 -16.20 -3.14 -0.29
N CYS A 197 -15.05 -3.22 0.39
CA CYS A 197 -14.92 -3.97 1.63
C CYS A 197 -15.47 -3.14 2.80
N PRO A 198 -16.29 -3.73 3.68
CA PRO A 198 -16.80 -3.02 4.86
C PRO A 198 -15.70 -2.74 5.89
N GLY A 199 -14.67 -3.59 5.93
CA GLY A 199 -13.38 -3.36 6.59
C GLY A 199 -12.33 -2.75 5.65
N GLY A 200 -11.06 -2.82 6.06
CA GLY A 200 -9.96 -2.23 5.31
C GLY A 200 -9.76 -2.85 3.93
N GLY A 201 -9.19 -2.10 3.00
CA GLY A 201 -8.88 -2.60 1.66
C GLY A 201 -7.71 -3.57 1.69
N ILE A 202 -6.49 -3.03 1.85
CA ILE A 202 -5.26 -3.79 2.07
C ILE A 202 -4.73 -3.47 3.47
N THR A 203 -4.66 -4.48 4.33
CA THR A 203 -4.31 -4.33 5.74
C THR A 203 -3.09 -5.17 6.06
N VAL A 204 -1.99 -4.53 6.48
CA VAL A 204 -0.74 -5.19 6.86
C VAL A 204 -0.57 -5.10 8.37
N LEU A 205 -0.54 -6.23 9.06
CA LEU A 205 -0.51 -6.32 10.52
C LEU A 205 0.69 -7.15 10.94
N GLU A 206 1.65 -6.57 11.66
CA GLU A 206 2.86 -7.27 12.15
C GLU A 206 3.62 -8.04 11.05
N ALA A 207 3.99 -7.32 9.99
CA ALA A 207 4.76 -7.85 8.87
C ALA A 207 5.86 -6.86 8.43
N ASP A 208 6.73 -7.32 7.54
CA ASP A 208 7.83 -6.54 6.95
C ASP A 208 8.00 -6.80 5.45
N TYR A 209 8.83 -6.04 4.75
CA TYR A 209 9.15 -6.30 3.34
C TYR A 209 7.89 -6.43 2.45
N VAL A 210 6.98 -5.45 2.54
CA VAL A 210 5.72 -5.44 1.79
C VAL A 210 5.77 -4.38 0.69
N THR A 211 5.48 -4.79 -0.54
CA THR A 211 5.29 -3.90 -1.68
C THR A 211 3.83 -3.92 -2.12
N VAL A 212 3.21 -2.75 -2.23
CA VAL A 212 1.90 -2.57 -2.85
C VAL A 212 2.05 -1.60 -4.01
N GLU A 213 1.90 -2.09 -5.23
CA GLU A 213 2.13 -1.28 -6.43
C GLU A 213 1.05 -1.43 -7.51
N ASP A 214 0.78 -0.34 -8.23
CA ASP A 214 -0.10 -0.36 -9.40
C ASP A 214 -1.52 -0.88 -9.08
N CYS A 215 -1.99 -0.69 -7.83
CA CYS A 215 -3.30 -1.16 -7.38
C CYS A 215 -4.37 -0.06 -7.44
N SER A 216 -5.63 -0.49 -7.57
CA SER A 216 -6.82 0.35 -7.38
C SER A 216 -7.53 -0.04 -6.09
N ILE A 217 -7.57 0.84 -5.10
CA ILE A 217 -8.03 0.57 -3.72
C ILE A 217 -9.14 1.55 -3.35
N PHE A 218 -10.40 1.08 -3.30
CA PHE A 218 -11.53 2.00 -3.29
C PHE A 218 -12.76 1.56 -2.52
N ASP A 219 -13.54 2.53 -2.05
CA ASP A 219 -14.83 2.30 -1.39
C ASP A 219 -14.71 1.33 -0.21
N ASN A 220 -13.59 1.33 0.54
CA ASN A 220 -13.39 0.42 1.67
C ASN A 220 -13.64 1.11 3.03
N ALA A 221 -13.69 0.30 4.09
CA ALA A 221 -13.75 0.66 5.51
C ALA A 221 -15.07 1.26 6.02
N TRP A 222 -16.10 1.33 5.17
CA TRP A 222 -17.32 2.09 5.46
C TRP A 222 -18.02 1.68 6.77
N TYR A 223 -18.00 0.39 7.11
CA TYR A 223 -18.86 -0.16 8.15
C TYR A 223 -18.10 -0.80 9.33
N MET A 224 -16.79 -0.98 9.22
CA MET A 224 -16.00 -1.63 10.26
C MET A 224 -15.87 -0.78 11.51
N ARG A 225 -16.10 -1.41 12.67
CA ARG A 225 -16.02 -0.79 14.01
C ARG A 225 -14.58 -0.62 14.55
N TYR A 226 -13.58 -0.91 13.72
CA TYR A 226 -12.16 -0.97 14.08
C TYR A 226 -11.28 0.10 13.41
N ALA A 227 -11.90 1.16 12.87
CA ALA A 227 -11.20 2.29 12.25
C ALA A 227 -10.30 1.88 11.05
N GLY A 228 -10.93 1.32 10.01
CA GLY A 228 -10.21 0.88 8.81
C GLY A 228 -9.71 2.01 7.92
N SER A 229 -8.84 1.67 6.98
CA SER A 229 -8.37 2.57 5.91
C SER A 229 -8.32 1.82 4.57
N GLY A 230 -8.09 2.53 3.47
CA GLY A 230 -7.90 1.92 2.15
C GLY A 230 -6.70 0.99 2.13
N LEU A 231 -5.53 1.52 2.45
CA LEU A 231 -4.28 0.79 2.64
C LEU A 231 -3.69 1.18 3.99
N THR A 232 -3.45 0.20 4.87
CA THR A 232 -2.80 0.47 6.16
C THR A 232 -1.71 -0.54 6.50
N THR A 233 -0.66 -0.07 7.18
CA THR A 233 0.27 -0.93 7.91
C THR A 233 0.17 -0.63 9.40
N LEU A 234 0.16 -1.64 10.26
CA LEU A 234 0.03 -1.46 11.72
C LEU A 234 0.94 -2.43 12.46
N ASN A 235 1.68 -1.89 13.44
CA ASN A 235 2.64 -2.62 14.27
C ASN A 235 3.68 -3.37 13.42
N ASN A 236 4.31 -2.70 12.44
CA ASN A 236 5.26 -3.36 11.54
C ASN A 236 6.31 -4.15 12.31
N TRP A 237 6.59 -5.37 11.87
CA TRP A 237 7.51 -6.29 12.52
C TRP A 237 8.86 -6.19 11.83
N ALA A 238 9.96 -5.98 12.57
CA ALA A 238 11.29 -5.99 11.97
C ALA A 238 11.71 -7.43 11.67
N PHE A 239 11.78 -7.81 10.40
CA PHE A 239 12.31 -9.11 9.98
C PHE A 239 13.84 -9.14 10.12
N ASP A 240 14.50 -8.07 9.70
CA ASP A 240 15.92 -7.80 9.88
C ASP A 240 16.19 -6.28 9.94
N ASP A 241 17.45 -5.88 10.10
CA ASP A 241 17.91 -4.48 10.13
C ASP A 241 18.65 -4.09 8.83
N LYS A 242 18.41 -4.78 7.70
CA LYS A 242 19.13 -4.47 6.46
C LYS A 242 18.77 -3.09 5.93
N PRO A 243 19.70 -2.40 5.26
CA PRO A 243 19.39 -1.11 4.67
C PRO A 243 18.42 -1.25 3.49
N GLY A 244 17.64 -0.21 3.25
CA GLY A 244 16.73 -0.11 2.12
C GLY A 244 15.28 0.12 2.54
N TYR A 245 14.40 0.14 1.55
CA TYR A 245 12.97 0.23 1.81
C TYR A 245 12.41 -1.15 2.15
N HIS A 246 11.85 -1.27 3.34
CA HIS A 246 11.13 -2.45 3.80
C HIS A 246 9.64 -2.38 3.43
N ILE A 247 9.07 -1.18 3.33
CA ILE A 247 7.70 -0.99 2.87
C ILE A 247 7.72 -0.08 1.64
N ILE A 248 7.07 -0.51 0.57
CA ILE A 248 6.97 0.27 -0.67
C ILE A 248 5.49 0.33 -1.07
N ILE A 249 4.94 1.54 -1.10
CA ILE A 249 3.57 1.81 -1.54
C ILE A 249 3.65 2.79 -2.70
N GLN A 250 3.50 2.32 -3.93
CA GLN A 250 3.75 3.15 -5.10
C GLN A 250 2.77 2.99 -6.25
N ARG A 251 2.53 4.08 -6.99
CA ARG A 251 1.70 4.07 -8.20
C ARG A 251 0.28 3.54 -7.99
N ASN A 252 -0.27 3.69 -6.79
CA ASN A 252 -1.62 3.25 -6.47
C ASN A 252 -2.65 4.37 -6.70
N LEU A 253 -3.87 3.94 -7.03
CA LEU A 253 -5.07 4.77 -7.04
C LEU A 253 -5.88 4.44 -5.80
N VAL A 254 -6.05 5.38 -4.88
CA VAL A 254 -6.67 5.13 -3.56
C VAL A 254 -7.78 6.13 -3.27
N TRP A 255 -9.05 5.71 -3.30
CA TRP A 255 -10.14 6.69 -3.16
C TRP A 255 -11.38 6.23 -2.43
N ASN A 256 -12.09 7.20 -1.85
CA ASN A 256 -13.40 7.01 -1.22
C ASN A 256 -13.43 5.92 -0.13
N ASN A 257 -12.29 5.66 0.50
CA ASN A 257 -12.21 4.83 1.71
C ASN A 257 -12.62 5.70 2.89
N LYS A 258 -13.53 5.23 3.75
CA LYS A 258 -14.20 6.06 4.77
C LYS A 258 -14.60 5.21 5.97
N THR A 259 -14.70 5.80 7.16
CA THR A 259 -15.30 5.16 8.34
C THR A 259 -16.62 5.84 8.68
N LEU A 260 -17.73 5.11 8.64
CA LEU A 260 -19.06 5.65 8.97
C LEU A 260 -19.59 5.12 10.32
N VAL A 261 -18.92 4.11 10.87
CA VAL A 261 -19.21 3.53 12.17
C VAL A 261 -18.14 3.98 13.17
N PRO A 262 -18.51 4.48 14.36
CA PRO A 262 -17.55 4.86 15.38
C PRO A 262 -16.63 3.71 15.78
N TRP A 263 -15.35 4.04 15.97
CA TRP A 263 -14.37 3.10 16.49
C TRP A 263 -14.77 2.69 17.91
N GLU A 264 -14.88 1.39 18.15
CA GLU A 264 -15.34 0.87 19.43
C GLU A 264 -14.49 1.31 20.63
N ARG A 265 -13.22 1.66 20.40
CA ARG A 265 -12.29 2.05 21.48
C ARG A 265 -12.41 3.50 21.90
N THR A 266 -12.90 4.38 21.02
CA THR A 266 -13.03 5.82 21.29
C THR A 266 -14.48 6.29 21.29
N GLY A 267 -15.41 5.50 20.74
CA GLY A 267 -16.78 5.92 20.50
C GLY A 267 -16.92 7.03 19.45
N LYS A 268 -15.87 7.29 18.66
CA LYS A 268 -15.82 8.36 17.65
C LYS A 268 -15.41 7.81 16.29
N LEU A 269 -15.75 8.53 15.23
CA LEU A 269 -15.16 8.27 13.91
C LEU A 269 -13.65 8.57 13.97
N SER A 270 -12.86 7.67 13.39
CA SER A 270 -11.40 7.74 13.31
C SER A 270 -10.97 7.06 12.02
N ASP A 271 -9.86 7.50 11.45
CA ASP A 271 -9.28 6.91 10.23
C ASP A 271 -10.17 7.07 8.99
N GLY A 272 -10.31 6.01 8.18
CA GLY A 272 -10.80 6.11 6.81
C GLY A 272 -9.78 6.77 5.88
N ASN A 273 -8.49 6.63 6.16
CA ASN A 273 -7.43 7.20 5.34
C ASN A 273 -7.35 6.49 3.99
N GLY A 274 -6.79 7.16 2.99
CA GLY A 274 -6.34 6.51 1.77
C GLY A 274 -5.19 5.56 2.08
N ILE A 275 -4.04 6.13 2.44
CA ILE A 275 -2.82 5.39 2.83
C ILE A 275 -2.45 5.79 4.26
N LEU A 276 -2.25 4.80 5.14
CA LEU A 276 -1.80 4.98 6.52
C LEU A 276 -0.60 4.08 6.82
N LEU A 277 0.51 4.67 7.25
CA LEU A 277 1.57 3.93 7.96
C LEU A 277 1.42 4.20 9.45
N ASP A 278 0.78 3.26 10.11
CA ASP A 278 0.50 3.30 11.54
C ASP A 278 1.69 2.76 12.34
N VAL A 279 1.52 2.68 13.67
CA VAL A 279 2.50 2.40 14.71
C VAL A 279 3.67 1.53 14.26
N THR A 280 4.88 2.10 14.27
CA THR A 280 6.15 1.35 14.19
C THR A 280 6.96 1.45 15.49
N ASP A 281 6.74 2.48 16.32
CA ASP A 281 7.40 2.61 17.63
C ASP A 281 6.92 1.58 18.67
N LEU A 282 7.70 1.32 19.72
CA LEU A 282 7.36 0.32 20.75
C LEU A 282 6.41 0.81 21.85
N LYS A 283 5.85 2.01 21.73
CA LYS A 283 4.98 2.55 22.80
C LYS A 283 3.66 1.77 22.83
N THR A 284 3.05 1.61 24.00
CA THR A 284 1.89 0.74 24.19
C THR A 284 0.60 1.54 24.42
N GLY A 285 -0.54 1.01 23.99
CA GLY A 285 -1.87 1.57 24.24
C GLY A 285 -2.53 2.14 22.97
N ALA A 286 -3.87 2.27 22.98
CA ALA A 286 -4.51 3.10 21.97
C ALA A 286 -4.02 4.53 22.16
N THR A 287 -3.54 5.12 21.09
CA THR A 287 -3.33 6.55 21.03
C THR A 287 -4.37 7.08 20.05
N ASN A 288 -5.21 7.97 20.54
CA ASN A 288 -6.19 8.65 19.71
C ASN A 288 -5.44 9.52 18.71
N PRO A 289 -5.51 9.24 17.39
CA PRO A 289 -4.87 10.09 16.38
C PRO A 289 -5.44 11.52 16.41
N ASN A 290 -6.67 11.70 16.90
CA ASN A 290 -7.35 13.00 17.05
C ASN A 290 -6.79 13.85 18.21
N ALA A 291 -5.83 13.33 18.99
CA ALA A 291 -5.18 14.00 20.12
C ALA A 291 -6.12 14.54 21.23
N ASP A 292 -7.38 14.12 21.26
CA ASP A 292 -8.31 14.51 22.32
C ASP A 292 -8.17 13.62 23.58
N SER A 293 -8.67 14.12 24.72
CA SER A 293 -8.52 13.51 26.04
C SER A 293 -9.36 12.25 26.30
N THR A 294 -10.12 11.74 25.30
CA THR A 294 -11.14 10.70 25.54
C THR A 294 -10.63 9.28 25.78
N LEU A 295 -9.31 9.06 25.75
CA LEU A 295 -8.73 7.77 26.14
C LEU A 295 -8.19 7.86 27.58
N THR A 296 -8.94 7.30 28.53
CA THR A 296 -8.37 6.96 29.83
C THR A 296 -7.42 5.75 29.66
N PRO A 297 -6.16 5.82 30.13
CA PRO A 297 -5.17 4.77 29.93
C PRO A 297 -5.40 3.58 30.88
N ASN A 298 -6.57 2.93 30.81
CA ASN A 298 -6.86 1.72 31.57
C ASN A 298 -6.52 0.45 30.78
N ILE A 299 -5.34 0.42 30.17
CA ILE A 299 -4.82 -0.76 29.48
C ILE A 299 -3.58 -1.21 30.23
N LYS A 300 -3.64 -2.41 30.81
CA LYS A 300 -2.46 -3.08 31.37
C LYS A 300 -1.34 -2.97 30.34
N ARG A 301 -0.21 -2.39 30.75
CA ARG A 301 0.97 -2.18 29.92
C ARG A 301 1.53 -3.55 29.52
N VAL A 302 1.08 -4.08 28.38
CA VAL A 302 1.67 -5.28 27.80
C VAL A 302 3.01 -4.87 27.22
N VAL A 303 4.11 -5.39 27.78
CA VAL A 303 5.43 -5.20 27.18
C VAL A 303 5.39 -5.83 25.80
N SER A 304 5.50 -5.01 24.75
CA SER A 304 5.54 -5.49 23.38
C SER A 304 6.78 -6.36 23.19
N LYS A 305 6.61 -7.62 22.77
CA LYS A 305 7.72 -8.47 22.31
C LYS A 305 8.20 -8.11 20.90
N ARG A 306 7.48 -7.22 20.21
CA ARG A 306 7.83 -6.76 18.86
C ARG A 306 9.21 -6.08 18.88
N PRO A 307 10.13 -6.45 17.98
CA PRO A 307 11.38 -5.72 17.80
C PRO A 307 11.09 -4.29 17.32
N GLU A 308 11.97 -3.36 17.65
CA GLU A 308 11.93 -2.01 17.08
C GLU A 308 12.05 -2.09 15.56
N TRP A 309 11.16 -1.41 14.84
CA TRP A 309 11.21 -1.37 13.39
C TRP A 309 12.08 -0.21 12.93
N LYS A 310 13.27 -0.54 12.40
CA LYS A 310 14.28 0.42 11.90
C LYS A 310 14.32 0.53 10.37
N GLY A 311 13.49 -0.25 9.69
CA GLY A 311 13.36 -0.18 8.23
C GLY A 311 12.91 1.21 7.79
N ARG A 312 13.07 1.51 6.49
CA ARG A 312 12.52 2.72 5.88
C ARG A 312 11.33 2.36 4.99
N ALA A 313 10.35 3.26 4.87
CA ALA A 313 9.24 3.11 3.94
C ALA A 313 9.27 4.15 2.82
N LEU A 314 8.81 3.76 1.63
CA LEU A 314 8.60 4.64 0.48
C LEU A 314 7.10 4.69 0.15
N ILE A 315 6.53 5.89 0.11
CA ILE A 315 5.18 6.17 -0.39
C ILE A 315 5.30 7.11 -1.58
N ALA A 316 5.22 6.58 -2.81
CA ALA A 316 5.56 7.37 -3.99
C ALA A 316 4.61 7.24 -5.19
N ASN A 317 4.42 8.34 -5.92
CA ASN A 317 3.63 8.35 -7.16
C ASN A 317 2.19 7.86 -7.00
N ASN A 318 1.60 7.94 -5.80
CA ASN A 318 0.21 7.55 -5.59
C ASN A 318 -0.73 8.71 -5.87
N ILE A 319 -1.95 8.39 -6.32
CA ILE A 319 -3.07 9.32 -6.32
C ILE A 319 -4.03 8.90 -5.22
N SER A 320 -4.26 9.77 -4.23
CA SER A 320 -5.14 9.49 -3.10
C SER A 320 -6.22 10.58 -2.97
N ALA A 321 -7.50 10.24 -3.13
CA ALA A 321 -8.56 11.25 -3.18
C ALA A 321 -9.88 10.86 -2.50
N TYR A 322 -10.61 11.85 -2.01
CA TYR A 322 -11.98 11.69 -1.50
C TYR A 322 -12.13 10.71 -0.31
N ASN A 323 -11.04 10.40 0.39
CA ASN A 323 -11.06 9.54 1.55
C ASN A 323 -11.65 10.28 2.77
N GLY A 324 -12.20 9.52 3.71
CA GLY A 324 -12.86 10.04 4.91
C GLY A 324 -11.89 10.62 5.92
N GLY A 325 -10.74 9.97 6.05
CA GLY A 325 -9.51 10.47 6.68
C GLY A 325 -8.56 11.03 5.63
N SER A 326 -7.28 11.14 5.96
CA SER A 326 -6.25 11.75 5.09
C SER A 326 -6.06 11.03 3.77
N GLY A 327 -5.44 11.72 2.82
CA GLY A 327 -4.92 11.08 1.61
C GLY A 327 -3.77 10.15 1.96
N ILE A 328 -2.78 10.69 2.68
CA ILE A 328 -1.62 9.95 3.20
C ILE A 328 -1.34 10.42 4.64
N HIS A 329 -1.22 9.49 5.57
CA HIS A 329 -1.01 9.76 6.99
C HIS A 329 0.07 8.83 7.56
N THR A 330 0.97 9.36 8.38
CA THR A 330 1.84 8.52 9.24
C THR A 330 1.48 8.78 10.69
N PHE A 331 1.30 7.72 11.48
CA PHE A 331 0.98 7.84 12.90
C PHE A 331 1.95 7.01 13.73
N ARG A 332 2.67 7.67 14.65
CA ARG A 332 3.67 7.02 15.53
C ARG A 332 4.65 6.17 14.74
N THR A 333 5.18 6.78 13.69
CA THR A 333 6.06 6.11 12.75
C THR A 333 7.34 6.87 12.48
N SER A 334 8.40 6.17 12.11
CA SER A 334 9.65 6.79 11.71
C SER A 334 10.18 6.24 10.39
N HIS A 335 11.11 6.97 9.77
CA HIS A 335 11.81 6.58 8.55
C HIS A 335 10.86 6.40 7.36
N VAL A 336 10.23 7.48 6.90
CA VAL A 336 9.29 7.43 5.77
C VAL A 336 9.58 8.53 4.76
N ASP A 337 9.68 8.14 3.48
CA ASP A 337 9.78 9.05 2.35
C ASP A 337 8.43 9.09 1.62
N ILE A 338 7.81 10.27 1.56
CA ILE A 338 6.52 10.54 0.92
C ILE A 338 6.74 11.47 -0.27
N ILE A 339 6.90 10.87 -1.45
CA ILE A 339 7.51 11.55 -2.61
C ILE A 339 6.60 11.51 -3.83
N ASN A 340 6.40 12.65 -4.50
CA ASN A 340 5.70 12.70 -5.79
C ASN A 340 4.26 12.13 -5.75
N ASN A 341 3.52 12.30 -4.65
CA ASN A 341 2.12 11.90 -4.60
C ASN A 341 1.20 13.06 -4.99
N THR A 342 0.00 12.75 -5.49
CA THR A 342 -1.09 13.72 -5.66
C THR A 342 -2.23 13.36 -4.72
N THR A 343 -2.55 14.25 -3.78
CA THR A 343 -3.67 14.08 -2.86
C THR A 343 -4.75 15.13 -3.12
N TYR A 344 -6.01 14.72 -3.13
CA TYR A 344 -7.13 15.60 -3.45
C TYR A 344 -8.38 15.36 -2.59
N TRP A 345 -8.81 16.38 -1.85
CA TRP A 345 -10.07 16.45 -1.11
C TRP A 345 -10.32 15.27 -0.18
N ASN A 346 -9.30 14.91 0.59
CA ASN A 346 -9.40 13.95 1.66
C ASN A 346 -9.90 14.62 2.96
N GLY A 347 -10.02 13.83 4.02
CA GLY A 347 -10.50 14.27 5.32
C GLY A 347 -12.00 14.59 5.32
N SER A 348 -12.77 13.96 4.43
CA SER A 348 -14.17 14.32 4.17
C SER A 348 -15.14 13.88 5.28
N VAL A 349 -14.72 13.00 6.19
CA VAL A 349 -15.55 12.44 7.26
C VAL A 349 -15.00 12.81 8.63
N VAL A 350 -13.73 12.50 8.91
CA VAL A 350 -13.13 12.73 10.23
C VAL A 350 -12.41 14.07 10.36
N GLY A 351 -12.31 14.84 9.27
CA GLY A 351 -11.74 16.19 9.29
C GLY A 351 -10.22 16.26 9.34
N TYR A 352 -9.54 15.13 9.09
CA TYR A 352 -8.09 15.06 9.02
C TYR A 352 -7.49 15.94 7.94
N GLU A 353 -6.22 16.30 8.13
CA GLU A 353 -5.47 17.02 7.12
C GLU A 353 -5.18 16.16 5.90
N GLU A 354 -4.93 16.84 4.77
CA GLU A 354 -4.81 16.23 3.46
C GLU A 354 -3.63 15.24 3.39
N LEU A 355 -2.47 15.66 3.88
CA LEU A 355 -1.25 14.85 4.03
C LEU A 355 -0.47 15.31 5.26
N PHE A 356 -0.26 14.42 6.25
CA PHE A 356 0.50 14.80 7.44
C PHE A 356 1.19 13.65 8.20
N PRO A 357 2.31 13.95 8.87
CA PRO A 357 2.87 13.14 9.95
C PRO A 357 2.24 13.48 11.31
N ASN A 358 2.07 12.47 12.16
CA ASN A 358 1.49 12.62 13.49
C ASN A 358 2.24 11.79 14.53
N ARG A 359 2.95 12.46 15.44
CA ARG A 359 3.86 11.83 16.41
C ARG A 359 4.93 10.98 15.73
N SER A 360 5.37 11.43 14.57
CA SER A 360 6.33 10.72 13.72
C SER A 360 7.69 11.41 13.73
N SER A 361 8.74 10.68 13.36
CA SER A 361 10.11 11.20 13.28
C SER A 361 10.81 10.78 11.99
N ASP A 362 11.76 11.57 11.49
CA ASP A 362 12.51 11.23 10.26
C ASP A 362 11.58 10.92 9.07
N ILE A 363 10.80 11.95 8.72
CA ILE A 363 9.85 11.89 7.61
C ILE A 363 10.28 12.91 6.55
N VAL A 364 10.39 12.47 5.30
CA VAL A 364 10.70 13.31 4.16
C VAL A 364 9.46 13.44 3.28
N ILE A 365 9.00 14.66 3.03
CA ILE A 365 7.80 14.97 2.24
C ILE A 365 8.21 15.92 1.12
N LEU A 366 8.41 15.38 -0.09
CA LEU A 366 8.93 16.12 -1.24
C LEU A 366 8.09 15.94 -2.50
N ASN A 367 8.07 16.99 -3.33
CA ASN A 367 7.48 16.97 -4.67
C ASN A 367 5.99 16.58 -4.71
N ASN A 368 5.22 16.72 -3.63
CA ASN A 368 3.80 16.32 -3.65
C ASN A 368 2.93 17.46 -4.19
N ILE A 369 1.79 17.10 -4.80
CA ILE A 369 0.68 18.02 -5.01
C ILE A 369 -0.37 17.71 -3.94
N ILE A 370 -0.66 18.68 -3.07
CA ILE A 370 -1.49 18.50 -1.87
C ILE A 370 -2.68 19.46 -1.95
N VAL A 371 -3.86 18.93 -2.27
CA VAL A 371 -5.07 19.75 -2.48
C VAL A 371 -6.12 19.42 -1.42
N PRO A 372 -6.17 20.16 -0.31
CA PRO A 372 -7.21 19.95 0.70
C PRO A 372 -8.61 20.27 0.13
N ARG A 373 -9.64 19.65 0.71
CA ARG A 373 -11.03 20.05 0.48
C ARG A 373 -11.27 21.50 0.91
N PRO A 374 -12.32 22.19 0.43
CA PRO A 374 -12.69 23.51 0.94
C PRO A 374 -12.81 23.52 2.48
N GLY A 375 -12.13 24.46 3.12
CA GLY A 375 -12.03 24.57 4.58
C GLY A 375 -11.17 23.49 5.26
N GLY A 376 -10.62 22.54 4.50
CA GLY A 376 -9.63 21.57 4.96
C GLY A 376 -8.24 22.19 5.08
N ARG A 377 -7.33 21.45 5.74
CA ARG A 377 -5.95 21.86 5.97
C ARG A 377 -5.00 20.99 5.17
N VAL A 378 -3.92 21.60 4.68
CA VAL A 378 -2.85 20.91 3.93
C VAL A 378 -2.17 19.86 4.80
N THR A 379 -1.78 20.23 6.01
CA THR A 379 -1.00 19.41 6.93
C THR A 379 -1.17 19.85 8.39
N SER A 380 -0.65 19.07 9.33
CA SER A 380 -0.60 19.38 10.76
C SER A 380 0.75 18.96 11.37
N ASP A 381 1.08 19.58 12.50
CA ASP A 381 2.26 19.23 13.28
C ASP A 381 1.84 18.87 14.71
N ASN A 382 1.92 17.59 15.05
CA ASN A 382 1.59 17.08 16.37
C ASN A 382 2.75 16.23 16.90
N ARG A 383 3.67 16.89 17.62
CA ARG A 383 4.84 16.24 18.25
C ARG A 383 5.66 15.45 17.24
N ASN A 384 5.80 16.00 16.03
CA ASN A 384 6.68 15.42 15.05
C ASN A 384 8.12 15.90 15.29
N GLU A 385 9.08 15.10 14.88
CA GLU A 385 10.50 15.39 14.99
C GLU A 385 11.18 15.15 13.64
N ALA A 386 12.26 15.87 13.32
CA ALA A 386 13.04 15.65 12.11
C ALA A 386 12.20 15.53 10.82
N ILE A 387 11.29 16.48 10.58
CA ILE A 387 10.47 16.54 9.37
C ILE A 387 11.18 17.37 8.31
N ARG A 388 11.44 16.76 7.16
CA ARG A 388 11.88 17.47 5.95
C ARG A 388 10.69 17.68 5.05
N TRP A 389 10.25 18.93 4.93
CA TRP A 389 9.14 19.34 4.07
C TRP A 389 9.64 20.36 3.05
N ASP A 390 9.64 20.02 1.77
CA ASP A 390 10.07 20.94 0.71
C ASP A 390 9.53 20.56 -0.68
N TYR A 391 9.61 21.45 -1.65
CA TYR A 391 9.15 21.23 -3.03
C TYR A 391 7.69 20.76 -3.15
N ASN A 392 6.83 21.05 -2.18
CA ASN A 392 5.42 20.68 -2.24
C ASN A 392 4.58 21.80 -2.88
N LEU A 393 3.52 21.42 -3.60
CA LEU A 393 2.59 22.34 -4.23
C LEU A 393 1.22 22.22 -3.57
N TYR A 394 0.67 23.33 -3.10
CA TYR A 394 -0.65 23.37 -2.47
C TYR A 394 -1.36 24.71 -2.78
N PRO A 395 -2.71 24.74 -2.84
CA PRO A 395 -3.45 25.87 -3.37
C PRO A 395 -3.53 27.08 -2.42
N SER A 396 -3.33 26.86 -1.11
CA SER A 396 -3.55 27.88 -0.07
C SER A 396 -2.41 27.95 0.92
N GLU A 397 -2.09 29.18 1.37
CA GLU A 397 -1.01 29.40 2.31
C GLU A 397 -1.30 28.71 3.65
N GLN A 398 -0.26 28.13 4.25
CA GLN A 398 -0.30 27.49 5.56
C GLN A 398 1.02 27.74 6.31
N LYS A 399 0.99 27.63 7.64
CA LYS A 399 2.09 28.02 8.54
C LYS A 399 2.65 26.86 9.38
N VAL A 400 2.24 25.63 9.09
CA VAL A 400 2.60 24.43 9.86
C VAL A 400 3.99 23.96 9.47
N PHE A 401 4.15 23.52 8.21
CA PHE A 401 5.45 23.20 7.62
C PHE A 401 5.67 24.11 6.42
N LYS A 402 6.90 24.58 6.21
CA LYS A 402 7.21 25.41 5.03
C LYS A 402 8.60 25.07 4.53
N GLY A 403 8.67 24.62 3.29
CA GLY A 403 9.90 24.48 2.53
C GLY A 403 10.27 25.76 1.82
N GLU A 404 11.56 25.94 1.56
CA GLU A 404 12.09 27.06 0.78
C GLU A 404 11.56 27.06 -0.66
N HIS A 405 11.29 25.87 -1.20
CA HIS A 405 10.87 25.65 -2.59
C HIS A 405 9.39 25.29 -2.70
N ASP A 406 8.60 25.39 -1.64
CA ASP A 406 7.16 25.17 -1.72
C ASP A 406 6.50 26.20 -2.66
N ILE A 407 5.47 25.77 -3.39
CA ILE A 407 4.68 26.65 -4.24
C ILE A 407 3.26 26.72 -3.70
N VAL A 408 2.81 27.93 -3.39
CA VAL A 408 1.43 28.21 -2.95
C VAL A 408 0.63 28.74 -4.13
N ARG A 409 0.05 27.84 -4.91
CA ARG A 409 -0.73 28.18 -6.11
C ARG A 409 -1.63 27.02 -6.52
N GLU A 410 -2.72 27.32 -7.20
CA GLU A 410 -3.59 26.30 -7.80
C GLU A 410 -2.81 25.35 -8.74
N PRO A 411 -2.94 24.02 -8.58
CA PRO A 411 -2.19 23.07 -9.40
C PRO A 411 -2.64 22.95 -10.86
N LEU A 412 -3.85 23.39 -11.21
CA LEU A 412 -4.38 23.38 -12.57
C LEU A 412 -4.36 21.98 -13.24
N PHE A 413 -5.42 21.20 -13.04
CA PHE A 413 -5.56 19.86 -13.66
C PHE A 413 -6.39 19.88 -14.96
N TYR A 414 -6.18 18.87 -15.82
CA TYR A 414 -7.07 18.61 -16.97
C TYR A 414 -8.45 18.12 -16.55
N SER A 415 -8.52 17.26 -15.54
CA SER A 415 -9.77 16.70 -15.03
C SER A 415 -9.67 16.36 -13.54
N ILE A 416 -10.82 16.39 -12.87
CA ILE A 416 -11.03 16.06 -11.46
C ILE A 416 -12.13 14.99 -11.41
N PRO A 417 -11.82 13.71 -11.71
CA PRO A 417 -12.83 12.67 -11.81
C PRO A 417 -13.16 12.08 -10.44
N VAL A 418 -14.41 11.63 -10.26
CA VAL A 418 -14.85 10.93 -9.04
C VAL A 418 -14.30 9.51 -8.92
N ARG A 419 -14.03 8.87 -10.07
CA ARG A 419 -13.37 7.56 -10.16
C ARG A 419 -11.97 7.78 -10.72
N LEU A 420 -10.98 7.35 -9.96
CA LEU A 420 -9.60 7.56 -10.33
C LEU A 420 -9.14 6.64 -11.46
N THR A 421 -8.24 7.18 -12.25
CA THR A 421 -7.40 6.52 -13.26
C THR A 421 -5.99 7.11 -13.11
N THR A 422 -5.00 6.49 -13.73
CA THR A 422 -3.62 7.01 -13.74
C THR A 422 -3.50 8.41 -14.34
N LYS A 423 -4.49 8.87 -15.12
CA LYS A 423 -4.56 10.23 -15.71
C LYS A 423 -5.33 11.24 -14.88
N SER A 424 -5.83 10.83 -13.71
CA SER A 424 -6.54 11.73 -12.80
C SER A 424 -5.58 12.78 -12.26
N PHE A 425 -6.02 14.03 -12.18
CA PHE A 425 -5.18 15.14 -11.69
C PHE A 425 -3.89 15.35 -12.48
N LEU A 426 -3.88 14.98 -13.77
CA LEU A 426 -2.78 15.32 -14.67
C LEU A 426 -2.64 16.85 -14.77
N PRO A 427 -1.49 17.46 -14.41
CA PRO A 427 -1.28 18.90 -14.50
C PRO A 427 -1.40 19.40 -15.94
N LYS A 428 -2.14 20.48 -16.22
CA LYS A 428 -2.23 21.02 -17.59
C LYS A 428 -1.15 22.05 -17.89
N LYS A 429 -0.95 22.39 -19.17
CA LYS A 429 -0.03 23.46 -19.59
C LYS A 429 -0.25 24.73 -18.76
N GLY A 430 0.84 25.26 -18.20
CA GLY A 430 0.83 26.43 -17.30
C GLY A 430 0.67 26.09 -15.81
N SER A 431 0.52 24.81 -15.46
CA SER A 431 0.53 24.37 -14.06
C SER A 431 1.87 24.73 -13.37
N PRO A 432 1.84 25.20 -12.09
CA PRO A 432 3.04 25.30 -11.25
C PRO A 432 3.75 23.97 -10.99
N ALA A 433 3.09 22.83 -11.18
CA ALA A 433 3.69 21.54 -10.91
C ALA A 433 4.76 21.15 -11.92
N ILE A 434 4.69 21.71 -13.13
CA ILE A 434 5.49 21.25 -14.27
C ILE A 434 6.92 21.79 -14.17
N GLY A 435 7.90 20.90 -14.12
CA GLY A 435 9.33 21.23 -14.13
C GLY A 435 9.85 21.95 -12.89
N THR A 436 9.15 21.85 -11.75
CA THR A 436 9.47 22.58 -10.51
C THR A 436 9.82 21.69 -9.31
N GLY A 437 9.95 20.37 -9.51
CA GLY A 437 10.36 19.42 -8.49
C GLY A 437 11.89 19.28 -8.37
N THR A 438 12.32 18.54 -7.34
CA THR A 438 13.71 18.13 -7.08
C THR A 438 13.95 16.65 -7.40
N ASP A 439 15.21 16.23 -7.55
CA ASP A 439 15.63 14.83 -7.65
C ASP A 439 16.39 14.32 -6.41
N ASP A 440 16.39 15.07 -5.31
CA ASP A 440 17.02 14.67 -4.04
C ASP A 440 16.64 13.25 -3.57
N LEU A 441 15.39 12.87 -3.79
CA LEU A 441 14.90 11.49 -3.66
C LEU A 441 14.26 11.04 -4.98
N GLN A 442 15.13 10.70 -5.93
CA GLN A 442 14.75 10.38 -7.29
C GLN A 442 13.80 9.17 -7.39
N GLN A 443 12.61 9.43 -7.95
CA GLN A 443 11.75 8.39 -8.54
C GLN A 443 12.10 8.19 -10.02
N ALA A 444 12.29 6.94 -10.46
CA ALA A 444 12.66 6.64 -11.85
C ALA A 444 11.53 6.94 -12.84
N THR A 445 10.29 6.66 -12.43
CA THR A 445 9.09 6.83 -13.24
C THR A 445 7.96 7.50 -12.46
N ASP A 446 6.94 7.96 -13.18
CA ASP A 446 5.67 8.43 -12.63
C ASP A 446 4.65 7.28 -12.48
N ILE A 447 3.38 7.61 -12.19
CA ILE A 447 2.28 6.64 -12.04
C ILE A 447 1.92 5.88 -13.33
N GLU A 448 2.22 6.42 -14.51
CA GLU A 448 2.00 5.76 -15.80
C GLU A 448 3.25 4.99 -16.27
N GLY A 449 4.32 4.95 -15.46
CA GLY A 449 5.59 4.34 -15.83
C GLY A 449 6.42 5.23 -16.76
N LYS A 450 6.04 6.49 -16.97
CA LYS A 450 6.79 7.44 -17.77
C LYS A 450 8.06 7.86 -17.03
N LYS A 451 9.19 7.86 -17.75
CA LYS A 451 10.49 8.23 -17.18
C LYS A 451 10.50 9.69 -16.74
N ARG A 452 10.95 9.95 -15.50
CA ARG A 452 11.19 11.31 -15.01
C ARG A 452 12.59 11.80 -15.42
N PRO A 453 12.77 13.09 -15.80
CA PRO A 453 14.08 13.67 -16.11
C PRO A 453 15.12 13.45 -15.01
N ILE A 454 16.41 13.43 -15.34
CA ILE A 454 17.50 13.42 -14.35
C ILE A 454 17.86 14.90 -14.07
N ALA A 455 18.11 15.28 -12.81
CA ALA A 455 18.32 16.67 -12.35
C ALA A 455 17.04 17.53 -12.34
N THR A 456 17.23 18.86 -12.42
CA THR A 456 16.15 19.85 -12.37
C THR A 456 15.16 19.67 -13.53
N LYS A 457 13.92 20.17 -13.36
CA LYS A 457 12.78 20.06 -14.31
C LYS A 457 11.93 18.77 -14.21
N ARG A 458 11.86 18.14 -13.04
CA ARG A 458 10.84 17.11 -12.76
C ARG A 458 9.51 17.73 -12.39
N ASP A 459 8.43 17.03 -12.65
CA ASP A 459 7.11 17.46 -12.20
C ASP A 459 6.86 17.08 -10.74
N ARG A 460 6.13 17.95 -10.03
CA ARG A 460 5.52 17.62 -8.73
C ARG A 460 4.28 16.76 -8.96
N GLY A 461 3.96 15.92 -7.99
CA GLY A 461 2.80 15.02 -8.03
C GLY A 461 3.08 13.70 -8.74
N ALA A 462 2.03 12.91 -8.86
CA ALA A 462 2.09 11.52 -9.33
C ALA A 462 2.38 11.35 -10.81
N ASN A 463 2.15 12.38 -11.64
CA ASN A 463 2.30 12.34 -13.09
C ASN A 463 3.46 13.24 -13.56
N GLU A 464 4.08 12.86 -14.68
CA GLU A 464 5.09 13.64 -15.39
C GLU A 464 4.56 14.06 -16.78
N GLN A 465 4.63 15.35 -17.14
CA GLN A 465 4.19 15.91 -18.43
C GLN A 465 5.17 15.75 -19.59
#